data_AF-A0A953E7P4-F1
#
_entry.id   AF-A0A953E7P4-F1
#
_cell.length_a   1.000
_cell.length_b   1.000
_cell.length_c   1.000
_cell.angle_alpha   90.00
_cell.angle_beta   90.00
_cell.angle_gamma   90.00
#
_symmetry.space_group_name_H-M   'P 1'
#
loop_
_entity.id
_entity.type
_entity.pdbx_description
1 polymer ?
#
loop_
_entity_poly.entity_id
_entity_poly.type
_entity_poly.pdbx_seq_one_letter_code
_entity_poly.pdbx_strand_id
1 'polypeptide(L)'
;GAVCGRKDILDWIDFEVSAAKGREKIRHQGTYNANPVSAAAGIETLKLIRDGDACARANAAAAAMRDAFNRVLAEEGIPWAVYGEHSVLHFFTNPDGLDVDPLTWDANAQPASVFKADPRKSLLAKLYLALVVNGMDPKGPRGAILSATHGPAEIEESTEAWRRALRMLKEEGELRR
;
A
#
# COMPACT_ATOMS: atom_id res chain seq x y z
N GLY A 1 1.03 6.55 17.83
CA GLY A 1 2.11 7.10 16.99
C GLY A 1 3.20 7.66 17.87
N ALA A 2 4.36 7.98 17.30
CA ALA A 2 5.48 8.59 18.01
C ALA A 2 6.08 9.71 17.16
N VAL A 3 6.55 10.77 17.83
CA VAL A 3 7.37 11.82 17.21
C VAL A 3 8.76 11.70 17.82
N CYS A 4 9.75 11.44 16.97
CA CYS A 4 11.15 11.26 17.35
C CYS A 4 12.03 12.15 16.46
N GLY A 5 13.26 12.42 16.87
CA GLY A 5 14.16 13.26 16.09
C GLY A 5 15.32 13.81 16.91
N ARG A 6 15.92 14.88 16.41
CA ARG A 6 17.05 15.54 17.07
C ARG A 6 16.65 16.04 18.45
N LYS A 7 17.55 15.87 19.41
CA LYS A 7 17.37 16.31 20.79
C LYS A 7 17.06 17.79 20.90
N ASP A 8 17.80 18.65 20.22
CA ASP A 8 17.62 20.10 20.32
C ASP A 8 16.24 20.58 19.82
N ILE A 9 15.59 19.80 18.94
CA ILE A 9 14.20 20.00 18.51
C ILE A 9 13.23 19.45 19.56
N LEU A 10 13.41 18.21 20.02
CA LEU A 10 12.50 17.60 21.00
C LEU A 10 12.58 18.23 22.40
N ASP A 11 13.69 18.87 22.75
CA ASP A 11 13.84 19.63 23.98
C ASP A 11 12.78 20.74 24.12
N TRP A 12 12.11 21.15 23.04
CA TRP A 12 11.03 22.14 23.08
C TRP A 12 9.71 21.59 23.64
N ILE A 13 9.52 20.26 23.63
CA ILE A 13 8.36 19.60 24.25
C ILE A 13 8.65 19.10 25.66
N ASP A 14 9.89 19.26 26.14
CA ASP A 14 10.32 18.90 27.49
C ASP A 14 10.04 20.05 28.47
N PHE A 15 9.48 19.73 29.63
CA PHE A 15 9.13 20.71 30.67
C PHE A 15 10.37 21.32 31.33
N GLU A 16 11.32 20.49 31.75
CA GLU A 16 12.51 20.90 32.51
C GLU A 16 13.47 21.66 31.61
N VAL A 17 13.71 21.17 30.39
CA VAL A 17 14.64 21.81 29.46
C VAL A 17 14.11 23.16 28.98
N SER A 18 12.79 23.28 28.74
CA SER A 18 12.20 24.56 28.33
C SER A 18 12.24 25.59 29.46
N ALA A 19 11.95 25.18 30.69
CA ALA A 19 12.07 26.04 31.86
C ALA A 19 13.51 26.52 32.09
N ALA A 20 14.49 25.60 32.05
CA ALA A 20 15.91 25.93 32.22
C ALA A 20 16.44 26.90 31.15
N LYS A 21 15.86 26.86 29.94
CA LYS A 21 16.20 27.76 28.83
C LYS A 21 15.35 29.05 28.80
N GLY A 22 14.48 29.27 29.78
CA GLY A 22 13.64 30.48 29.86
C GLY A 22 12.68 30.67 28.68
N ARG A 23 12.22 29.56 28.05
CA ARG A 23 11.35 29.59 26.87
C ARG A 23 10.01 28.93 27.11
N GLU A 24 8.98 29.32 26.35
CA GLU A 24 7.69 28.65 26.38
C GLU A 24 7.80 27.24 25.77
N LYS A 25 7.31 26.25 26.52
CA LYS A 25 7.25 24.84 26.09
C LYS A 25 6.16 24.65 25.04
N ILE A 26 6.47 23.89 23.99
CA ILE A 26 5.45 23.41 23.04
C ILE A 26 4.52 22.42 23.73
N ARG A 27 3.22 22.71 23.71
CA ARG A 27 2.18 21.84 24.28
C ARG A 27 2.01 20.59 23.39
N HIS A 28 2.11 19.42 24.02
CA HIS A 28 1.88 18.13 23.38
C HIS A 28 1.14 17.24 24.39
N GLN A 29 -0.19 17.30 24.35
CA GLN A 29 -1.08 16.61 25.27
C GLN A 29 -1.79 15.45 24.57
N GLY A 30 -2.30 14.49 25.32
CA GLY A 30 -3.17 13.44 24.78
C GLY A 30 -3.55 12.41 25.84
N THR A 31 -4.85 12.22 26.06
CA THR A 31 -5.42 11.32 27.08
C THR A 31 -4.92 9.88 26.98
N TYR A 32 -4.68 9.40 25.76
CA TYR A 32 -4.24 8.04 25.49
C TYR A 32 -2.78 7.94 25.02
N ASN A 33 -2.01 9.04 25.09
CA ASN A 33 -0.59 8.99 24.81
C ASN A 33 0.09 8.06 25.82
N ALA A 34 0.98 7.20 25.33
CA ALA A 34 1.69 6.20 26.14
C ALA A 34 0.76 5.24 26.95
N ASN A 35 -0.48 5.02 26.50
CA ASN A 35 -1.35 4.05 27.17
C ASN A 35 -0.69 2.64 27.23
N PRO A 36 -0.85 1.89 28.33
CA PRO A 36 -0.11 0.63 28.53
C PRO A 36 -0.35 -0.42 27.45
N VAL A 37 -1.57 -0.51 26.91
CA VAL A 37 -1.93 -1.51 25.89
C VAL A 37 -1.16 -1.26 24.60
N SER A 38 -1.16 -0.02 24.11
CA SER A 38 -0.41 0.37 22.91
C SER A 38 1.10 0.26 23.13
N ALA A 39 1.60 0.62 24.31
CA ALA A 39 3.01 0.51 24.64
C ALA A 39 3.49 -0.95 24.64
N ALA A 40 2.76 -1.85 25.31
CA ALA A 40 3.09 -3.27 25.37
C ALA A 40 3.05 -3.92 23.97
N ALA A 41 1.98 -3.69 23.21
CA ALA A 41 1.87 -4.22 21.85
C ALA A 41 2.94 -3.66 20.91
N GLY A 42 3.25 -2.37 21.03
CA GLY A 42 4.29 -1.71 20.24
C GLY A 42 5.69 -2.24 20.52
N ILE A 43 6.05 -2.43 21.80
CA ILE A 43 7.34 -3.02 22.19
C ILE A 43 7.50 -4.42 21.60
N GLU A 44 6.49 -5.28 21.73
CA GLU A 44 6.57 -6.64 21.24
C GLU A 44 6.63 -6.70 19.71
N THR A 45 5.81 -5.89 19.03
CA THR A 45 5.85 -5.74 17.56
C THR A 45 7.25 -5.34 17.09
N LEU A 46 7.88 -4.37 17.75
CA LEU A 46 9.23 -3.90 17.39
C LEU A 46 10.30 -4.97 17.63
N LYS A 47 10.18 -5.80 18.68
CA LYS A 47 11.09 -6.94 18.88
C LYS A 47 10.93 -7.97 17.76
N LEU A 48 9.71 -8.34 17.41
CA LEU A 48 9.44 -9.28 16.31
C LEU A 48 9.99 -8.78 14.97
N ILE A 49 9.88 -7.47 14.71
CA ILE A 49 10.46 -6.85 13.51
C ILE A 49 12.00 -6.85 13.57
N ARG A 50 12.60 -6.51 14.72
CA ARG A 50 14.06 -6.44 14.89
C ARG A 50 14.73 -7.81 14.81
N ASP A 51 14.12 -8.82 15.45
CA ASP A 51 14.72 -10.13 15.67
C ASP A 51 14.29 -11.17 14.62
N GLY A 52 13.30 -10.84 13.78
CA GLY A 52 12.77 -11.71 12.74
C GLY A 52 12.96 -11.18 11.32
N ASP A 53 12.26 -11.79 10.38
CA ASP A 53 12.32 -11.49 8.94
C ASP A 53 10.99 -10.91 8.41
N ALA A 54 10.14 -10.39 9.29
CA ALA A 54 8.78 -9.95 8.97
C ALA A 54 8.72 -8.97 7.80
N CYS A 55 9.61 -7.97 7.77
CA CYS A 55 9.69 -7.00 6.67
C CYS A 55 10.15 -7.67 5.36
N ALA A 56 11.13 -8.57 5.41
CA ALA A 56 11.62 -9.27 4.23
C ALA A 56 10.53 -10.17 3.63
N ARG A 57 9.79 -10.91 4.47
CA ARG A 57 8.65 -11.74 4.05
C ARG A 57 7.54 -10.91 3.41
N ALA A 58 7.15 -9.80 4.04
CA ALA A 58 6.12 -8.91 3.48
C ALA A 58 6.56 -8.32 2.12
N ASN A 59 7.83 -7.94 1.98
CA ASN A 59 8.39 -7.43 0.73
C ASN A 59 8.40 -8.51 -0.36
N ALA A 60 8.83 -9.73 -0.03
CA ALA A 60 8.87 -10.86 -0.96
C ALA A 60 7.47 -11.25 -1.44
N ALA A 61 6.50 -11.32 -0.52
CA ALA A 61 5.11 -11.58 -0.86
C ALA A 61 4.55 -10.51 -1.82
N ALA A 62 4.86 -9.23 -1.57
CA ALA A 62 4.35 -8.16 -2.42
C ALA A 62 5.01 -8.15 -3.79
N ALA A 63 6.29 -8.48 -3.89
CA ALA A 63 6.98 -8.67 -5.17
C ALA A 63 6.32 -9.80 -5.97
N ALA A 64 6.13 -10.97 -5.36
CA ALA A 64 5.48 -12.11 -6.00
C ALA A 64 4.05 -11.78 -6.47
N MET A 65 3.28 -11.04 -5.66
CA MET A 65 1.92 -10.62 -6.03
C MET A 65 1.91 -9.61 -7.18
N ARG A 66 2.84 -8.62 -7.20
CA ARG A 66 2.98 -7.69 -8.33
C ARG A 66 3.29 -8.45 -9.63
N ASP A 67 4.24 -9.39 -9.58
CA ASP A 67 4.62 -10.21 -10.74
C ASP A 67 3.47 -11.09 -11.23
N ALA A 68 2.69 -11.68 -10.31
CA ALA A 68 1.52 -12.49 -10.67
C ALA A 68 0.41 -11.64 -11.30
N PHE A 69 0.12 -10.47 -10.73
CA PHE A 69 -0.94 -9.59 -11.24
C PHE A 69 -0.58 -8.98 -12.60
N ASN A 70 0.68 -8.60 -12.82
CA ASN A 70 1.15 -8.11 -14.11
C ASN A 70 1.11 -9.22 -15.18
N ARG A 71 1.42 -10.47 -14.82
CA ARG A 71 1.23 -11.62 -15.72
C ARG A 71 -0.22 -11.78 -16.14
N VAL A 72 -1.17 -11.69 -15.19
CA VAL A 72 -2.60 -11.73 -15.51
C VAL A 72 -3.00 -10.57 -16.43
N LEU A 73 -2.50 -9.35 -16.18
CA LEU A 73 -2.76 -8.21 -17.06
C LEU A 73 -2.28 -8.45 -18.49
N ALA A 74 -1.08 -9.02 -18.65
CA ALA A 74 -0.51 -9.36 -19.94
C ALA A 74 -1.29 -10.50 -20.64
N GLU A 75 -1.65 -11.55 -19.91
CA GLU A 75 -2.49 -12.67 -20.39
C GLU A 75 -3.87 -12.16 -20.88
N GLU A 76 -4.43 -11.18 -20.18
CA GLU A 76 -5.70 -10.57 -20.51
C GLU A 76 -5.57 -9.40 -21.51
N GLY A 77 -4.38 -9.04 -21.97
CA GLY A 77 -4.17 -7.95 -22.92
C GLY A 77 -4.63 -6.58 -22.41
N ILE A 78 -4.57 -6.35 -21.10
CA ILE A 78 -5.00 -5.10 -20.46
C ILE A 78 -3.77 -4.20 -20.28
N PRO A 79 -3.72 -2.99 -20.89
CA PRO A 79 -2.57 -2.09 -20.84
C PRO A 79 -2.54 -1.30 -19.52
N TRP A 80 -2.57 -2.02 -18.40
CA TRP A 80 -2.45 -1.50 -17.04
C TRP A 80 -1.12 -1.96 -16.44
N ALA A 81 -0.78 -1.46 -15.26
CA ALA A 81 0.37 -1.98 -14.52
C ALA A 81 0.07 -2.08 -13.03
N VAL A 82 0.68 -3.08 -12.39
CA VAL A 82 0.75 -3.18 -10.94
C VAL A 82 2.18 -2.87 -10.51
N TYR A 83 2.36 -1.74 -9.83
CA TYR A 83 3.68 -1.23 -9.45
C TYR A 83 3.78 -1.01 -7.94
N GLY A 84 4.97 -0.72 -7.42
CA GLY A 84 5.17 -0.38 -6.02
C GLY A 84 6.48 -0.94 -5.47
N GLU A 85 6.87 -0.42 -4.31
CA GLU A 85 8.08 -0.82 -3.62
C GLU A 85 7.76 -1.49 -2.28
N HIS A 86 8.70 -2.30 -1.79
CA HIS A 86 8.56 -3.01 -0.53
C HIS A 86 7.25 -3.83 -0.50
N SER A 87 6.52 -3.76 0.61
CA SER A 87 5.30 -4.53 0.86
C SER A 87 4.03 -3.87 0.31
N VAL A 88 4.14 -2.90 -0.60
CA VAL A 88 3.01 -2.16 -1.17
C VAL A 88 2.90 -2.43 -2.67
N LEU A 89 1.67 -2.53 -3.15
CA LEU A 89 1.37 -2.51 -4.57
C LEU A 89 0.28 -1.48 -4.89
N HIS A 90 0.35 -0.95 -6.10
CA HIS A 90 -0.52 0.07 -6.64
C HIS A 90 -1.06 -0.36 -8.00
N PHE A 91 -2.34 -0.08 -8.23
CA PHE A 91 -2.97 -0.33 -9.53
C PHE A 91 -2.88 0.94 -10.38
N PHE A 92 -2.21 0.86 -11.52
CA PHE A 92 -2.21 1.88 -12.56
C PHE A 92 -3.19 1.47 -13.66
N THR A 93 -4.35 2.12 -13.70
CA THR A 93 -5.47 1.81 -14.61
C THR A 93 -5.36 2.51 -15.98
N ASN A 94 -4.26 3.21 -16.25
CA ASN A 94 -3.95 3.85 -17.53
C ASN A 94 -5.11 4.70 -18.12
N PRO A 95 -5.53 5.79 -17.47
CA PRO A 95 -6.65 6.62 -17.93
C PRO A 95 -6.38 7.39 -19.21
N ASP A 96 -5.12 7.69 -19.49
CA ASP A 96 -4.72 8.45 -20.67
C ASP A 96 -4.39 7.55 -21.88
N GLY A 97 -4.53 6.23 -21.75
CA GLY A 97 -4.32 5.28 -22.86
C GLY A 97 -2.88 5.23 -23.36
N LEU A 98 -1.92 5.30 -22.44
CA LEU A 98 -0.49 5.14 -22.71
C LEU A 98 -0.19 3.74 -23.25
N ASP A 99 0.89 3.61 -24.02
CA ASP A 99 1.43 2.31 -24.42
C ASP A 99 2.11 1.66 -23.22
N VAL A 100 1.39 0.75 -22.55
CA VAL A 100 1.81 0.08 -21.32
C VAL A 100 1.87 -1.41 -21.58
N ASP A 101 3.07 -1.95 -21.49
CA ASP A 101 3.31 -3.39 -21.33
C ASP A 101 3.42 -3.70 -19.83
N PRO A 102 2.46 -4.45 -19.25
CA PRO A 102 2.46 -4.77 -17.81
C PRO A 102 3.74 -5.46 -17.32
N LEU A 103 4.49 -6.13 -18.21
CA LEU A 103 5.68 -6.90 -17.84
C LEU A 103 6.98 -6.07 -17.86
N THR A 104 6.99 -4.94 -18.56
CA THR A 104 8.20 -4.14 -18.77
C THR A 104 8.05 -2.67 -18.37
N TRP A 105 6.83 -2.22 -18.07
CA TRP A 105 6.58 -0.82 -17.71
C TRP A 105 7.18 -0.45 -16.34
N ASP A 106 8.09 0.52 -16.35
CA ASP A 106 8.71 1.05 -15.15
C ASP A 106 8.00 2.31 -14.66
N ALA A 107 7.34 2.20 -13.50
CA ALA A 107 6.65 3.29 -12.83
C ALA A 107 7.61 4.38 -12.32
N ASN A 108 8.83 4.01 -11.90
CA ASN A 108 9.81 4.95 -11.35
C ASN A 108 10.45 5.84 -12.44
N ALA A 109 10.38 5.42 -13.69
CA ALA A 109 10.80 6.20 -14.85
C ALA A 109 9.74 7.22 -15.33
N GLN A 110 8.52 7.19 -14.78
CA GLN A 110 7.42 8.04 -15.25
C GLN A 110 7.37 9.39 -14.52
N PRO A 111 6.95 10.47 -15.22
CA PRO A 111 6.71 11.74 -14.55
C PRO A 111 5.48 11.67 -13.64
N ALA A 112 5.49 12.44 -12.54
CA ALA A 112 4.41 12.46 -11.55
C ALA A 112 3.01 12.74 -12.15
N SER A 113 2.94 13.45 -13.29
CA SER A 113 1.68 13.73 -14.00
C SER A 113 0.95 12.48 -14.50
N VAL A 114 1.66 11.37 -14.73
CA VAL A 114 1.07 10.07 -15.12
C VAL A 114 0.22 9.50 -13.98
N PHE A 115 0.59 9.78 -12.73
CA PHE A 115 -0.09 9.27 -11.53
C PHE A 115 -1.19 10.20 -11.00
N LYS A 116 -1.67 11.13 -11.85
CA LYS A 116 -2.86 11.95 -11.51
C LYS A 116 -4.06 11.04 -11.22
N ALA A 117 -5.00 11.55 -10.44
CA ALA A 117 -6.20 10.80 -10.09
C ALA A 117 -6.99 10.39 -11.35
N ASP A 118 -7.29 9.10 -11.47
CA ASP A 118 -8.13 8.59 -12.56
C ASP A 118 -9.56 9.17 -12.44
N PRO A 119 -10.07 9.85 -13.48
CA PRO A 119 -11.39 10.48 -13.45
C PRO A 119 -12.54 9.46 -13.61
N ARG A 120 -12.28 8.23 -14.05
CA ARG A 120 -13.29 7.20 -14.34
C ARG A 120 -13.82 6.55 -13.05
N LYS A 121 -14.60 7.30 -12.28
CA LYS A 121 -15.09 6.86 -10.95
C LYS A 121 -15.93 5.59 -10.99
N SER A 122 -16.74 5.40 -12.03
CA SER A 122 -17.54 4.17 -12.23
C SER A 122 -16.64 2.94 -12.36
N LEU A 123 -15.67 2.98 -13.28
CA LEU A 123 -14.69 1.91 -13.48
C LEU A 123 -13.97 1.55 -12.17
N LEU A 124 -13.48 2.55 -11.43
CA LEU A 124 -12.77 2.31 -10.17
C LEU A 124 -13.68 1.69 -9.10
N ALA A 125 -14.94 2.15 -9.00
CA ALA A 125 -15.91 1.58 -8.06
C ALA A 125 -16.23 0.13 -8.41
N LYS A 126 -16.43 -0.16 -9.71
CA LYS A 126 -16.67 -1.52 -10.20
C LYS A 126 -15.46 -2.42 -10.01
N LEU A 127 -14.24 -1.94 -10.25
CA LEU A 127 -13.01 -2.67 -9.97
C LEU A 127 -12.94 -3.09 -8.50
N TYR A 128 -13.18 -2.16 -7.57
CA TYR A 128 -13.19 -2.46 -6.15
C TYR A 128 -14.26 -3.50 -5.80
N LEU A 129 -15.51 -3.31 -6.25
CA LEU A 129 -16.59 -4.26 -6.00
C LEU A 129 -16.29 -5.65 -6.57
N ALA A 130 -15.77 -5.71 -7.80
CA ALA A 130 -15.40 -6.95 -8.47
C ALA A 130 -14.31 -7.71 -7.69
N LEU A 131 -13.34 -7.02 -7.09
CA LEU A 131 -12.34 -7.65 -6.23
C LEU A 131 -12.97 -8.19 -4.94
N VAL A 132 -13.80 -7.38 -4.27
CA VAL A 132 -14.44 -7.77 -3.00
C VAL A 132 -15.35 -8.98 -3.17
N VAL A 133 -16.19 -9.03 -4.21
CA VAL A 133 -17.07 -10.20 -4.45
C VAL A 133 -16.28 -11.45 -4.83
N ASN A 134 -15.04 -11.30 -5.29
CA ASN A 134 -14.12 -12.41 -5.59
C ASN A 134 -13.20 -12.79 -4.42
N GLY A 135 -13.40 -12.21 -3.23
CA GLY A 135 -12.67 -12.56 -2.01
C GLY A 135 -11.44 -11.69 -1.71
N MET A 136 -11.20 -10.63 -2.47
CA MET A 136 -10.06 -9.74 -2.28
C MET A 136 -10.51 -8.33 -1.87
N ASP A 137 -10.14 -7.89 -0.66
CA ASP A 137 -10.39 -6.53 -0.17
C ASP A 137 -9.10 -5.66 -0.21
N PRO A 138 -8.88 -4.89 -1.29
CA PRO A 138 -7.72 -4.01 -1.41
C PRO A 138 -7.90 -2.71 -0.60
N LYS A 139 -6.84 -1.86 -0.59
CA LYS A 139 -6.89 -0.49 -0.07
C LYS A 139 -7.67 0.43 -1.04
N GLY A 140 -8.97 0.17 -1.16
CA GLY A 140 -9.82 0.71 -2.22
C GLY A 140 -9.29 0.34 -3.61
N PRO A 141 -9.65 1.08 -4.68
CA PRO A 141 -9.22 0.76 -6.04
C PRO A 141 -7.76 1.13 -6.34
N ARG A 142 -6.95 1.41 -5.32
CA ARG A 142 -5.58 1.96 -5.48
C ARG A 142 -4.48 0.92 -5.37
N GLY A 143 -4.78 -0.30 -4.94
CA GLY A 143 -3.79 -1.36 -4.69
C GLY A 143 -3.91 -1.97 -3.30
N ALA A 144 -2.87 -2.63 -2.82
CA ALA A 144 -2.89 -3.39 -1.57
C ALA A 144 -1.59 -3.22 -0.77
N ILE A 145 -1.63 -3.63 0.50
CA ILE A 145 -0.47 -3.69 1.40
C ILE A 145 -0.39 -5.10 1.93
N LEU A 146 0.78 -5.72 1.85
CA LEU A 146 0.99 -7.08 2.33
C LEU A 146 1.69 -7.06 3.68
N SER A 147 1.39 -8.08 4.46
CA SER A 147 1.99 -8.36 5.76
C SER A 147 2.93 -9.57 5.68
N ALA A 148 3.68 -9.83 6.75
CA ALA A 148 4.54 -10.99 6.88
C ALA A 148 3.78 -12.34 6.87
N THR A 149 2.45 -12.32 7.04
CA THR A 149 1.62 -13.53 7.10
C THR A 149 1.12 -13.98 5.74
N HIS A 150 1.22 -13.15 4.70
CA HIS A 150 0.83 -13.53 3.35
C HIS A 150 1.88 -14.48 2.75
N GLY A 151 1.44 -15.67 2.36
CA GLY A 151 2.26 -16.69 1.72
C GLY A 151 1.78 -17.01 0.32
N PRO A 152 2.32 -18.10 -0.28
CA PRO A 152 1.98 -18.51 -1.64
C PRO A 152 0.47 -18.74 -1.86
N ALA A 153 -0.23 -19.30 -0.88
CA ALA A 153 -1.66 -19.57 -0.99
C ALA A 153 -2.48 -18.29 -1.09
N GLU A 154 -2.23 -17.29 -0.24
CA GLU A 154 -2.93 -16.00 -0.29
C GLU A 154 -2.62 -15.25 -1.59
N ILE A 155 -1.40 -15.38 -2.12
CA ILE A 155 -1.00 -14.79 -3.40
C ILE A 155 -1.76 -15.44 -4.56
N GLU A 156 -1.86 -16.76 -4.57
CA GLU A 156 -2.60 -17.51 -5.59
C GLU A 156 -4.09 -17.15 -5.56
N GLU A 157 -4.72 -17.19 -4.39
CA GLU A 157 -6.12 -16.81 -4.22
C GLU A 157 -6.40 -15.38 -4.69
N SER A 158 -5.53 -14.43 -4.30
CA SER A 158 -5.63 -13.04 -4.73
C SER A 158 -5.42 -12.87 -6.24
N THR A 159 -4.54 -13.68 -6.85
CA THR A 159 -4.27 -13.65 -8.30
C THR A 159 -5.49 -14.15 -9.07
N GLU A 160 -6.14 -15.21 -8.60
CA GLU A 160 -7.38 -15.69 -9.20
C GLU A 160 -8.54 -14.69 -9.01
N ALA A 161 -8.62 -14.05 -7.83
CA ALA A 161 -9.60 -12.99 -7.60
C ALA A 161 -9.38 -11.79 -8.54
N TRP A 162 -8.13 -11.37 -8.72
CA TRP A 162 -7.73 -10.34 -9.67
C TRP A 162 -8.14 -10.70 -11.11
N ARG A 163 -7.83 -11.92 -11.56
CA ARG A 163 -8.22 -12.41 -12.89
C ARG A 163 -9.73 -12.40 -13.08
N ARG A 164 -10.51 -12.93 -12.13
CA ARG A 164 -11.98 -12.93 -12.21
C ARG A 164 -12.54 -11.52 -12.23
N ALA A 165 -12.02 -10.61 -11.41
CA ALA A 165 -12.47 -9.21 -11.37
C ALA A 165 -12.24 -8.50 -12.71
N LEU A 166 -11.07 -8.68 -13.33
CA LEU A 166 -10.77 -8.09 -14.65
C LEU A 166 -11.70 -8.63 -15.74
N ARG A 167 -12.03 -9.93 -15.70
CA ARG A 167 -12.98 -10.53 -16.65
C ARG A 167 -14.40 -10.00 -16.48
N MET A 168 -14.87 -9.81 -15.24
CA MET A 168 -16.15 -9.15 -14.98
C MET A 168 -16.21 -7.75 -15.59
N LEU A 169 -15.13 -6.96 -15.46
CA LEU A 169 -15.07 -5.63 -16.07
C LEU A 169 -15.10 -5.68 -17.61
N LYS A 170 -14.46 -6.68 -18.24
CA LYS A 170 -14.56 -6.92 -19.70
C LYS A 170 -15.98 -7.32 -20.13
N GLU A 171 -16.64 -8.17 -19.35
CA GLU A 171 -18.01 -8.61 -19.61
C GLU A 171 -19.01 -7.45 -19.55
N GLU A 172 -18.81 -6.51 -18.63
CA GLU A 172 -19.59 -5.27 -18.52
C GLU A 172 -19.20 -4.19 -19.55
N GLY A 173 -18.16 -4.41 -20.37
CA GLY A 173 -17.69 -3.45 -21.36
C GLY A 173 -16.93 -2.25 -20.78
N GLU A 174 -16.53 -2.32 -19.50
CA GLU A 174 -15.66 -1.31 -18.86
C GLU A 174 -14.22 -1.40 -19.36
N LEU A 175 -13.78 -2.59 -19.76
CA LEU A 175 -12.49 -2.86 -20.38
C LEU A 175 -12.68 -3.36 -21.82
N ARG A 176 -11.72 -3.04 -22.70
CA ARG A 176 -11.69 -3.60 -24.06
C ARG A 176 -11.41 -5.11 -23.98
N ARG A 177 -12.06 -5.87 -24.86
CA ARG A 177 -11.84 -7.32 -24.98
C ARG A 177 -10.51 -7.62 -25.64
#